data_AF-A0A9P6KMU8-F1
#
_entry.id   AF-A0A9P6KMU8-F1
#
_cell.length_a   1.000
_cell.length_b   1.000
_cell.length_c   1.000
_cell.angle_alpha   90.00
_cell.angle_beta   90.00
_cell.angle_gamma   90.00
#
_symmetry.space_group_name_H-M   'P 1'
#
loop_
_entity.id
_entity.type
_entity.pdbx_description
1 polymer ?
#
loop_
_entity_poly.entity_id
_entity_poly.type
_entity_poly.pdbx_seq_one_letter_code
_entity_poly.pdbx_strand_id
1 'polypeptide(L)'
;MLTLSTASIALLALASTVTASPLQTTTLKPRQASLPPTCTDFYSPLSGTVCIVRPTNCVANYTVTPGENCGTVVSRFANFTATDLYAWNPEIRQDCTGLQAYIPVCIGVPGYTYPGPLGDVFGGSKRTAGRTPVPIQPGIVASCGAFQYTDTTGQKPFATLLRENRLTQQQWNEWNWPGEDSKANWPVFAGYWSCIGLKQG
;
A
#
# COMPACT_ATOMS: atom_id res chain seq x y z
N MET A 1 -26.96 14.71 -78.28
CA MET A 1 -26.67 15.73 -77.24
C MET A 1 -27.23 15.20 -75.93
N LEU A 2 -26.37 14.69 -75.05
CA LEU A 2 -26.75 14.14 -73.74
C LEU A 2 -25.99 14.96 -72.68
N THR A 3 -26.72 15.71 -71.86
CA THR A 3 -26.15 16.50 -70.76
C THR A 3 -26.05 15.63 -69.50
N LEU A 4 -24.85 15.34 -69.02
CA LEU A 4 -24.64 14.74 -67.70
C LEU A 4 -24.65 15.84 -66.63
N SER A 5 -25.62 15.76 -65.72
CA SER A 5 -25.74 16.60 -64.52
C SER A 5 -24.88 16.01 -63.40
N THR A 6 -23.93 16.76 -62.88
CA THR A 6 -23.12 16.39 -61.72
C THR A 6 -23.84 16.79 -60.43
N ALA A 7 -24.26 15.82 -59.61
CA ALA A 7 -24.74 16.07 -58.26
C ALA A 7 -23.60 15.83 -57.26
N SER A 8 -23.11 16.91 -56.63
CA SER A 8 -22.21 16.85 -55.49
C SER A 8 -23.02 16.63 -54.20
N ILE A 9 -22.81 15.51 -53.51
CA ILE A 9 -23.36 15.28 -52.17
C ILE A 9 -22.27 15.63 -51.15
N ALA A 10 -22.50 16.72 -50.41
CA ALA A 10 -21.62 17.15 -49.32
C ALA A 10 -21.79 16.21 -48.10
N LEU A 11 -20.69 15.62 -47.63
CA LEU A 11 -20.65 14.78 -46.44
C LEU A 11 -20.53 15.68 -45.19
N LEU A 12 -21.59 15.80 -44.39
CA LEU A 12 -21.57 16.48 -43.10
C LEU A 12 -20.87 15.60 -42.06
N ALA A 13 -19.61 15.93 -41.72
CA ALA A 13 -18.89 15.29 -40.62
C ALA A 13 -19.35 15.89 -39.28
N LEU A 14 -20.04 15.09 -38.47
CA LEU A 14 -20.37 15.42 -37.08
C LEU A 14 -19.12 15.21 -36.22
N ALA A 15 -18.44 16.30 -35.85
CA ALA A 15 -17.33 16.26 -34.90
C ALA A 15 -17.87 16.24 -33.46
N SER A 16 -17.86 15.07 -32.84
CA SER A 16 -18.19 14.92 -31.41
C SER A 16 -17.04 15.47 -30.55
N THR A 17 -17.26 16.59 -29.87
CA THR A 17 -16.30 17.13 -28.91
C THR A 17 -16.33 16.28 -27.63
N VAL A 18 -15.31 15.44 -27.43
CA VAL A 18 -15.09 14.75 -26.16
C VAL A 18 -14.56 15.76 -25.16
N THR A 19 -15.43 16.29 -24.30
CA THR A 19 -15.02 17.07 -23.14
C THR A 19 -14.35 16.13 -22.13
N ALA A 20 -13.02 16.18 -22.05
CA ALA A 20 -12.28 15.48 -21.01
C ALA A 20 -12.66 16.06 -19.64
N SER A 21 -13.31 15.25 -18.80
CA SER A 21 -13.53 15.59 -17.39
C SER A 21 -12.19 15.84 -16.70
N PRO A 22 -12.06 16.87 -15.85
CA PRO A 22 -10.84 17.07 -15.09
C PRO A 22 -10.60 15.86 -14.17
N LEU A 23 -9.49 15.16 -14.41
CA LEU A 23 -9.01 14.10 -13.51
C LEU A 23 -8.80 14.71 -12.14
N GLN A 24 -9.64 14.33 -11.18
CA GLN A 24 -9.42 14.65 -9.77
C GLN A 24 -8.05 14.10 -9.37
N THR A 25 -7.13 15.02 -9.08
CA THR A 25 -5.81 14.68 -8.59
C THR A 25 -5.97 14.34 -7.11
N THR A 26 -6.37 13.11 -6.82
CA THR A 26 -6.29 12.53 -5.47
C THR A 26 -4.82 12.31 -5.13
N THR A 27 -4.11 13.41 -4.86
CA THR A 27 -2.78 13.35 -4.25
C THR A 27 -3.00 12.82 -2.85
N LEU A 28 -2.63 11.56 -2.63
CA LEU A 28 -2.52 10.99 -1.28
C LEU A 28 -1.63 11.94 -0.49
N LYS A 29 -2.18 12.66 0.49
CA LYS A 29 -1.40 13.52 1.38
C LYS A 29 -0.82 12.61 2.45
N PRO A 30 0.48 12.28 2.43
CA PRO A 30 1.07 11.57 3.55
C PRO A 30 1.17 12.59 4.69
N ARG A 31 0.18 12.64 5.56
CA ARG A 31 0.39 13.28 6.87
C ARG A 31 1.12 12.25 7.72
N GLN A 32 2.44 12.29 7.60
CA GLN A 32 3.36 11.50 8.41
C GLN A 32 3.08 11.83 9.89
N ALA A 33 2.63 10.83 10.64
CA ALA A 33 2.40 10.96 12.05
C ALA A 33 3.77 11.16 12.72
N SER A 34 3.98 12.27 13.44
CA SER A 34 5.22 12.45 14.19
C SER A 34 5.18 11.48 15.38
N LEU A 35 6.03 10.46 15.33
CA LEU A 35 6.24 9.59 16.48
C LEU A 35 7.10 10.32 17.52
N PRO A 36 6.81 10.15 18.82
CA PRO A 36 7.69 10.65 19.88
C PRO A 36 9.02 9.87 19.88
N PRO A 37 10.13 10.48 20.34
CA PRO A 37 11.45 9.85 20.35
C PRO A 37 11.59 8.73 21.39
N THR A 38 10.69 8.68 22.36
CA THR A 38 10.67 7.70 23.45
C THR A 38 9.30 7.05 23.56
N CYS A 39 9.27 5.80 24.02
CA CYS A 39 8.02 5.14 24.33
C CYS A 39 7.42 5.64 25.65
N THR A 40 6.15 5.31 25.85
CA THR A 40 5.42 5.47 27.12
C THR A 40 5.07 4.09 27.63
N ASP A 41 5.26 3.86 28.93
CA ASP A 41 4.85 2.61 29.57
C ASP A 41 3.33 2.55 29.67
N PHE A 42 2.76 1.47 29.15
CA PHE A 42 1.36 1.13 29.27
C PHE A 42 1.21 -0.13 30.11
N TYR A 43 0.37 -0.09 31.14
CA TYR A 43 0.09 -1.25 31.98
C TYR A 43 -1.29 -1.84 31.68
N SER A 44 -1.33 -3.16 31.52
CA SER A 44 -2.55 -3.96 31.48
C SER A 44 -2.43 -5.11 32.50
N PRO A 45 -3.46 -5.40 33.30
CA PRO A 45 -3.43 -6.53 34.23
C PRO A 45 -3.17 -7.89 33.56
N LEU A 46 -3.51 -8.02 32.27
CA LEU A 46 -3.42 -9.29 31.53
C LEU A 46 -2.15 -9.43 30.68
N SER A 47 -1.48 -8.32 30.36
CA SER A 47 -0.27 -8.31 29.51
C SER A 47 0.94 -7.65 30.17
N GLY A 48 0.81 -7.16 31.40
CA GLY A 48 1.88 -6.49 32.13
C GLY A 48 2.15 -5.07 31.62
N THR A 49 3.37 -4.59 31.85
CA THR A 49 3.83 -3.29 31.37
C THR A 49 4.52 -3.46 30.02
N VAL A 50 4.07 -2.68 29.02
CA VAL A 50 4.63 -2.65 27.68
C VAL A 50 4.95 -1.22 27.31
N CYS A 51 6.16 -1.01 26.79
CA CYS A 51 6.62 0.26 26.25
C CYS A 51 6.03 0.43 24.83
N ILE A 52 5.14 1.41 24.66
CA ILE A 52 4.45 1.70 23.39
C ILE A 52 4.86 3.06 22.82
N VAL A 53 5.00 3.15 21.50
CA VAL A 53 5.27 4.42 20.81
C VAL A 53 4.06 4.72 19.94
N ARG A 54 3.36 5.83 20.19
CA ARG A 54 2.18 6.19 19.39
C ARG A 54 2.30 7.61 18.87
N PRO A 55 1.80 7.89 17.65
CA PRO A 55 1.73 9.23 17.14
C PRO A 55 1.01 10.15 18.10
N THR A 56 1.55 11.36 18.31
CA THR A 56 0.91 12.35 19.19
C THR A 56 -0.46 12.80 18.67
N ASN A 57 -0.71 12.62 17.37
CA ASN A 57 -1.98 12.89 16.71
C ASN A 57 -2.85 11.63 16.51
N CYS A 58 -2.64 10.54 17.25
CA CYS A 58 -3.54 9.40 17.19
C CYS A 58 -4.94 9.77 17.71
N VAL A 59 -5.97 9.61 16.87
CA VAL A 59 -7.36 9.98 17.21
C VAL A 59 -8.29 8.78 17.40
N ALA A 60 -7.85 7.59 17.00
CA ALA A 60 -8.59 6.35 17.19
C ALA A 60 -7.65 5.26 17.71
N ASN A 61 -8.06 4.58 18.77
CA ASN A 61 -7.31 3.50 19.40
C ASN A 61 -8.14 2.23 19.44
N TYR A 62 -7.46 1.09 19.37
CA TYR A 62 -8.07 -0.22 19.53
C TYR A 62 -7.24 -1.07 20.48
N THR A 63 -7.89 -1.66 21.49
CA THR A 63 -7.23 -2.64 22.35
C THR A 63 -7.30 -4.00 21.69
N VAL A 64 -6.13 -4.58 21.37
CA VAL A 64 -6.02 -5.85 20.67
C VAL A 64 -6.69 -6.96 21.46
N THR A 65 -7.51 -7.76 20.79
CA THR A 65 -8.16 -8.92 21.42
C THR A 65 -7.28 -10.17 21.30
N PRO A 66 -7.36 -11.11 22.27
CA PRO A 66 -6.59 -12.35 22.21
C PRO A 66 -6.83 -13.12 20.91
N GLY A 67 -5.74 -13.58 20.29
CA GLY A 67 -5.78 -14.36 19.05
C GLY A 67 -5.83 -13.55 17.76
N GLU A 68 -5.87 -12.21 17.84
CA GLU A 68 -5.73 -11.38 16.65
C GLU A 68 -4.31 -11.31 16.13
N ASN A 69 -4.19 -11.15 14.82
CA ASN A 69 -2.97 -10.75 14.14
C ASN A 69 -3.22 -9.43 13.38
N CYS A 70 -2.16 -8.88 12.81
CA CYS A 70 -2.21 -7.59 12.12
C CYS A 70 -3.18 -7.61 10.94
N GLY A 71 -3.29 -8.75 10.25
CA GLY A 71 -4.24 -8.96 9.17
C GLY A 71 -5.69 -8.94 9.65
N THR A 72 -6.01 -9.57 10.79
CA THR A 72 -7.37 -9.55 11.35
C THR A 72 -7.73 -8.17 11.88
N VAL A 73 -6.79 -7.46 12.51
CA VAL A 73 -7.00 -6.07 12.97
C VAL A 73 -7.28 -5.14 11.79
N VAL A 74 -6.45 -5.17 10.76
CA VAL A 74 -6.66 -4.35 9.54
C VAL A 74 -8.00 -4.68 8.89
N SER A 75 -8.30 -5.96 8.70
CA SER A 75 -9.55 -6.42 8.09
C SER A 75 -10.79 -6.01 8.88
N ARG A 76 -10.70 -5.95 10.21
CA ARG A 76 -11.80 -5.54 11.10
C ARG A 76 -12.29 -4.12 10.81
N PHE A 77 -11.36 -3.20 10.56
CA PHE A 77 -11.71 -1.78 10.41
C PHE A 77 -11.81 -1.33 8.96
N ALA A 78 -11.06 -1.97 8.05
CA ALA A 78 -11.10 -1.74 6.60
C ALA A 78 -10.93 -0.27 6.16
N ASN A 79 -10.37 0.59 7.02
CA ASN A 79 -10.19 2.03 6.83
C ASN A 79 -8.72 2.47 6.94
N PHE A 80 -7.79 1.53 7.07
CA PHE A 80 -6.33 1.68 7.01
C PHE A 80 -5.69 0.38 6.52
N THR A 81 -4.38 0.38 6.27
CA THR A 81 -3.62 -0.79 5.78
C THR A 81 -2.65 -1.31 6.84
N ALA A 82 -2.09 -2.52 6.68
CA ALA A 82 -1.02 -2.97 7.60
C ALA A 82 0.18 -2.01 7.61
N THR A 83 0.47 -1.36 6.48
CA THR A 83 1.52 -0.34 6.39
C THR A 83 1.24 0.85 7.31
N ASP A 84 -0.02 1.28 7.37
CA ASP A 84 -0.43 2.34 8.28
C ASP A 84 -0.38 1.87 9.74
N LEU A 85 -0.85 0.64 10.02
CA LEU A 85 -0.82 0.06 11.35
C LEU A 85 0.60 0.02 11.92
N TYR A 86 1.59 -0.41 11.12
CA TYR A 86 2.98 -0.50 11.56
C TYR A 86 3.62 0.88 11.67
N ALA A 87 3.29 1.80 10.76
CA ALA A 87 3.77 3.17 10.83
C ALA A 87 3.25 3.92 12.07
N TRP A 88 2.03 3.61 12.53
CA TRP A 88 1.44 4.23 13.71
C TRP A 88 1.76 3.50 15.03
N ASN A 89 2.37 2.32 14.97
CA ASN A 89 2.69 1.49 16.13
C ASN A 89 3.99 0.72 15.86
N PRO A 90 5.16 1.39 15.92
CA PRO A 90 6.44 0.80 15.51
C PRO A 90 6.91 -0.35 16.41
N GLU A 91 6.31 -0.53 17.60
CA GLU A 91 6.48 -1.73 18.40
C GLU A 91 5.97 -2.97 17.66
N ILE A 92 4.95 -2.81 16.81
CA ILE A 92 4.44 -3.84 15.91
C ILE A 92 5.39 -3.93 14.72
N ARG A 93 6.27 -4.91 14.79
CA ARG A 93 7.18 -5.26 13.70
C ARG A 93 6.41 -5.74 12.47
N GLN A 94 7.09 -5.76 11.32
CA GLN A 94 6.49 -6.14 10.03
C GLN A 94 5.96 -7.58 10.03
N ASP A 95 6.63 -8.47 10.76
CA ASP A 95 6.23 -9.86 10.99
C ASP A 95 5.09 -10.00 12.03
N CYS A 96 4.54 -8.88 12.50
CA CYS A 96 3.47 -8.78 13.48
C CYS A 96 3.83 -9.26 14.90
N THR A 97 5.09 -9.62 15.18
CA THR A 97 5.49 -10.20 16.48
C THR A 97 5.33 -9.24 17.67
N GLY A 98 5.25 -7.93 17.41
CA GLY A 98 5.01 -6.92 18.44
C GLY A 98 3.54 -6.63 18.75
N LEU A 99 2.59 -7.23 18.03
CA LEU A 99 1.18 -7.09 18.33
C LEU A 99 0.82 -7.92 19.58
N GLN A 100 0.47 -7.25 20.67
CA GLN A 100 0.19 -7.90 21.95
C GLN A 100 -1.28 -7.74 22.35
N ALA A 101 -1.89 -8.83 22.79
CA ALA A 101 -3.24 -8.79 23.34
C ALA A 101 -3.33 -7.82 24.53
N TYR A 102 -4.46 -7.16 24.67
CA TYR A 102 -4.77 -6.20 25.74
C TYR A 102 -3.92 -4.92 25.74
N ILE A 103 -3.12 -4.69 24.69
CA ILE A 103 -2.36 -3.46 24.49
C ILE A 103 -3.09 -2.57 23.45
N PRO A 104 -3.22 -1.25 23.69
CA PRO A 104 -3.86 -0.35 22.74
C PRO A 104 -2.93 -0.02 21.58
N VAL A 105 -3.45 -0.13 20.36
CA VAL A 105 -2.81 0.27 19.12
C VAL A 105 -3.55 1.45 18.49
N CYS A 106 -2.81 2.36 17.88
CA CYS A 106 -3.36 3.43 17.07
C CYS A 106 -3.90 2.88 15.73
N ILE A 107 -5.15 3.21 15.42
CA ILE A 107 -5.85 2.77 14.21
C ILE A 107 -6.37 3.95 13.38
N GLY A 108 -5.98 5.18 13.72
CA GLY A 108 -6.38 6.35 12.95
C GLY A 108 -5.66 7.63 13.36
N VAL A 109 -5.23 8.37 12.35
CA VAL A 109 -4.64 9.72 12.48
C VAL A 109 -5.41 10.72 11.59
N PRO A 110 -5.52 12.00 11.97
CA PRO A 110 -6.23 13.01 11.19
C PRO A 110 -5.65 13.18 9.79
N GLY A 111 -6.52 13.37 8.80
CA GLY A 111 -6.13 13.69 7.42
C GLY A 111 -5.60 12.51 6.62
N TYR A 112 -5.60 11.29 7.17
CA TYR A 112 -5.48 10.07 6.41
C TYR A 112 -6.86 9.56 6.02
N THR A 113 -7.02 9.18 4.76
CA THR A 113 -8.20 8.48 4.24
C THR A 113 -7.69 7.32 3.41
N TYR A 114 -8.07 6.10 3.78
CA TYR A 114 -7.78 4.92 2.97
C TYR A 114 -8.61 4.99 1.68
N PRO A 115 -7.97 5.09 0.50
CA PRO A 115 -8.69 5.24 -0.77
C PRO A 115 -9.32 3.91 -1.26
N GLY A 116 -9.25 2.84 -0.47
CA GLY A 116 -9.50 1.48 -0.92
C GLY A 116 -8.29 0.88 -1.65
N PRO A 117 -8.32 -0.43 -1.94
CA PRO A 117 -7.29 -1.09 -2.73
C PRO A 117 -7.32 -0.54 -4.16
N LEU A 118 -6.27 0.15 -4.59
CA LEU A 118 -6.21 0.75 -5.93
C LEU A 118 -5.84 -0.26 -7.03
N GLY A 119 -6.10 -1.55 -6.83
CA GLY A 119 -5.78 -2.61 -7.79
C GLY A 119 -6.44 -2.39 -9.15
N ASP A 120 -7.71 -1.95 -9.14
CA ASP A 120 -8.55 -1.89 -10.34
C ASP A 120 -8.41 -0.57 -11.11
N VAL A 121 -8.10 0.54 -10.42
CA VAL A 121 -8.01 1.88 -11.03
C VAL A 121 -6.82 2.00 -11.99
N PHE A 122 -5.78 1.18 -11.79
CA PHE A 122 -4.56 1.30 -12.58
C PHE A 122 -4.44 0.27 -13.71
N GLY A 123 -5.22 -0.82 -13.74
CA GLY A 123 -5.21 -1.86 -14.78
C GLY A 123 -3.92 -2.69 -14.88
N GLY A 124 -3.86 -3.88 -14.28
CA GLY A 124 -2.69 -4.79 -14.29
C GLY A 124 -1.88 -4.90 -12.98
N SER A 125 -0.97 -5.89 -12.90
CA SER A 125 -0.25 -6.27 -11.67
C SER A 125 1.14 -5.65 -11.49
N LYS A 126 1.63 -4.83 -12.44
CA LYS A 126 2.97 -4.19 -12.40
C LYS A 126 2.88 -2.68 -12.65
N ARG A 127 3.70 -1.88 -11.97
CA ARG A 127 3.73 -0.40 -12.06
C ARG A 127 5.14 0.18 -12.10
N THR A 128 5.30 1.25 -12.85
CA THR A 128 6.46 2.16 -12.85
C THR A 128 5.99 3.58 -12.55
N ALA A 129 6.85 4.37 -11.91
CA ALA A 129 6.63 5.66 -11.25
C ALA A 129 5.50 6.59 -11.78
N GLY A 130 4.72 7.14 -10.84
CA GLY A 130 3.73 8.21 -11.05
C GLY A 130 2.85 8.40 -9.82
N ARG A 131 2.46 7.30 -9.15
CA ARG A 131 1.81 7.26 -7.83
C ARG A 131 2.21 5.99 -7.09
N THR A 132 2.40 6.07 -5.77
CA THR A 132 2.59 4.88 -4.92
C THR A 132 1.26 4.12 -4.83
N PRO A 133 1.22 2.81 -5.16
CA PRO A 133 -0.02 2.04 -5.09
C PRO A 133 -0.45 1.81 -3.64
N VAL A 134 -1.70 1.39 -3.42
CA VAL A 134 -2.23 1.08 -2.09
C VAL A 134 -2.92 -0.29 -2.12
N PRO A 135 -2.63 -1.20 -1.17
CA PRO A 135 -1.63 -1.08 -0.10
C PRO A 135 -0.23 -1.53 -0.54
N ILE A 136 0.82 -0.77 -0.22
CA ILE A 136 2.20 -1.27 -0.36
C ILE A 136 2.55 -2.22 0.76
N GLN A 137 3.43 -3.19 0.51
CA GLN A 137 4.04 -3.99 1.56
C GLN A 137 4.64 -3.05 2.63
N PRO A 138 4.43 -3.34 3.93
CA PRO A 138 4.95 -2.49 4.98
C PRO A 138 6.47 -2.40 4.96
N GLY A 139 6.99 -1.18 5.12
CA GLY A 139 8.41 -0.89 5.30
C GLY A 139 9.33 -1.20 4.11
N ILE A 140 8.80 -1.24 2.89
CA ILE A 140 9.63 -1.17 1.68
C ILE A 140 10.51 0.09 1.67
N VAL A 141 11.64 0.05 0.95
CA VAL A 141 12.56 1.19 0.84
C VAL A 141 11.90 2.43 0.21
N ALA A 142 12.20 3.62 0.75
CA ALA A 142 11.67 4.90 0.25
C ALA A 142 12.12 5.23 -1.19
N SER A 143 13.22 4.61 -1.64
CA SER A 143 13.74 4.70 -2.99
C SER A 143 13.01 3.82 -4.01
N CYS A 144 11.98 3.07 -3.60
CA CYS A 144 11.21 2.22 -4.51
C CYS A 144 10.52 3.05 -5.62
N GLY A 145 10.73 2.66 -6.88
CA GLY A 145 10.19 3.32 -8.07
C GLY A 145 9.31 2.42 -8.95
N ALA A 146 9.29 1.12 -8.69
CA ALA A 146 8.45 0.15 -9.41
C ALA A 146 7.86 -0.89 -8.44
N PHE A 147 6.61 -1.28 -8.69
CA PHE A 147 5.81 -2.10 -7.78
C PHE A 147 5.14 -3.27 -8.50
N GLN A 148 4.94 -4.37 -7.80
CA GLN A 148 4.13 -5.50 -8.28
C GLN A 148 3.22 -6.05 -7.19
N TYR A 149 1.95 -6.24 -7.55
CA TYR A 149 0.91 -6.77 -6.67
C TYR A 149 0.99 -8.29 -6.58
N THR A 150 0.90 -8.81 -5.36
CA THR A 150 0.65 -10.23 -5.07
C THR A 150 -0.76 -10.33 -4.54
N ASP A 151 -1.66 -11.05 -5.22
CA ASP A 151 -3.06 -11.13 -4.78
C ASP A 151 -3.29 -12.20 -3.70
N THR A 152 -4.51 -12.24 -3.16
CA THR A 152 -4.94 -13.21 -2.14
C THR A 152 -5.38 -14.57 -2.71
N THR A 153 -5.41 -14.71 -4.03
CA THR A 153 -5.80 -15.94 -4.75
C THR A 153 -4.59 -16.73 -5.28
N GLY A 154 -3.38 -16.19 -5.13
CA GLY A 154 -2.14 -16.78 -5.63
C GLY A 154 -1.76 -16.35 -7.05
N GLN A 155 -2.33 -15.28 -7.60
CA GLN A 155 -1.74 -14.71 -8.80
C GLN A 155 -0.33 -14.19 -8.50
N LYS A 156 0.58 -14.87 -9.19
CA LYS A 156 2.04 -14.76 -9.17
C LYS A 156 2.65 -15.26 -7.86
N PRO A 157 2.91 -16.59 -7.79
CA PRO A 157 3.85 -17.14 -6.84
C PRO A 157 5.12 -16.30 -6.79
N PHE A 158 5.72 -16.14 -5.61
CA PHE A 158 6.91 -15.30 -5.43
C PHE A 158 8.01 -15.57 -6.48
N ALA A 159 8.23 -16.85 -6.82
CA ALA A 159 9.17 -17.25 -7.87
C ALA A 159 8.85 -16.64 -9.26
N THR A 160 7.57 -16.50 -9.62
CA THR A 160 7.14 -15.84 -10.86
C THR A 160 7.41 -14.33 -10.80
N LEU A 161 7.14 -13.68 -9.66
CA LEU A 161 7.46 -12.27 -9.46
C LEU A 161 8.97 -12.03 -9.63
N LEU A 162 9.81 -12.84 -9.00
CA LEU A 162 11.27 -12.71 -9.14
C LEU A 162 11.72 -12.90 -10.59
N ARG A 163 11.25 -13.96 -11.26
CA ARG A 163 11.58 -14.27 -12.65
C ARG A 163 11.19 -13.14 -13.61
N GLU A 164 9.96 -12.64 -13.53
CA GLU A 164 9.45 -11.60 -14.43
C GLU A 164 10.18 -10.26 -14.32
N ASN A 165 10.73 -9.97 -13.13
CA ASN A 165 11.48 -8.74 -12.88
C ASN A 165 12.99 -8.93 -12.91
N ARG A 166 13.47 -10.15 -13.19
CA ARG A 166 14.91 -10.48 -13.19
C ARG A 166 15.58 -10.14 -11.84
N LEU A 167 14.89 -10.44 -10.75
CA LEU A 167 15.37 -10.22 -9.39
C LEU A 167 15.85 -11.53 -8.77
N THR A 168 16.89 -11.45 -7.95
CA THR A 168 17.17 -12.49 -6.95
C THR A 168 16.28 -12.27 -5.72
N GLN A 169 16.05 -13.33 -4.93
CA GLN A 169 15.38 -13.18 -3.64
C GLN A 169 16.13 -12.21 -2.72
N GLN A 170 17.47 -12.27 -2.72
CA GLN A 170 18.30 -11.37 -1.93
C GLN A 170 18.07 -9.90 -2.31
N GLN A 171 18.07 -9.57 -3.60
CA GLN A 171 17.81 -8.22 -4.08
C GLN A 171 16.39 -7.75 -3.75
N TRP A 172 15.40 -8.63 -3.85
CA TRP A 172 14.04 -8.30 -3.45
C TRP A 172 13.95 -8.04 -1.94
N ASN A 173 14.62 -8.85 -1.10
CA ASN A 173 14.69 -8.67 0.34
C ASN A 173 15.34 -7.34 0.73
N GLU A 174 16.43 -6.92 0.06
CA GLU A 174 17.08 -5.63 0.30
C GLU A 174 16.12 -4.43 0.13
N TRP A 175 15.08 -4.57 -0.69
CA TRP A 175 14.11 -3.51 -0.95
C TRP A 175 12.81 -3.65 -0.16
N ASN A 176 12.45 -4.87 0.24
CA ASN A 176 11.15 -5.17 0.85
C ASN A 176 11.23 -5.52 2.33
N TRP A 177 12.43 -5.81 2.82
CA TRP A 177 12.78 -6.10 4.21
C TRP A 177 14.08 -5.36 4.60
N PRO A 178 14.16 -4.04 4.40
CA PRO A 178 15.38 -3.29 4.66
C PRO A 178 15.76 -3.36 6.15
N GLY A 179 17.02 -3.71 6.42
CA GLY A 179 17.55 -3.88 7.78
C GLY A 179 17.47 -5.31 8.32
N GLU A 180 16.78 -6.20 7.62
CA GLU A 180 16.70 -7.62 7.95
C GLU A 180 17.76 -8.46 7.21
N ASP A 181 17.89 -9.75 7.55
CA ASP A 181 18.75 -10.67 6.82
C ASP A 181 18.27 -10.84 5.37
N SER A 182 19.01 -10.22 4.45
CA SER A 182 18.74 -10.29 3.00
C SER A 182 18.71 -11.70 2.43
N LYS A 183 19.28 -12.72 3.09
CA LYS A 183 19.33 -14.10 2.60
C LYS A 183 18.21 -15.00 3.13
N ALA A 184 17.42 -14.52 4.08
CA ALA A 184 16.35 -15.30 4.67
C ALA A 184 15.13 -15.45 3.74
N ASN A 185 14.26 -16.41 4.09
CA ASN A 185 12.99 -16.67 3.41
C ASN A 185 11.87 -15.82 4.04
N TRP A 186 11.84 -14.54 3.70
CA TRP A 186 10.83 -13.62 4.21
C TRP A 186 9.46 -13.81 3.51
N PRO A 187 8.34 -13.57 4.22
CA PRO A 187 7.03 -13.70 3.64
C PRO A 187 6.77 -12.61 2.58
N VAL A 188 6.00 -12.98 1.56
CA VAL A 188 5.41 -12.02 0.61
C VAL A 188 4.00 -11.69 1.09
N PHE A 189 3.69 -10.40 1.19
CA PHE A 189 2.38 -9.96 1.66
C PHE A 189 1.33 -10.13 0.56
N ALA A 190 0.50 -11.17 0.67
CA ALA A 190 -0.65 -11.35 -0.19
C ALA A 190 -1.66 -10.21 0.03
N GLY A 191 -2.19 -9.65 -1.06
CA GLY A 191 -3.01 -8.44 -1.05
C GLY A 191 -2.21 -7.13 -1.04
N TYR A 192 -0.89 -7.15 -1.25
CA TYR A 192 -0.03 -5.96 -1.20
C TYR A 192 0.88 -5.82 -2.43
N TRP A 193 1.32 -4.58 -2.65
CA TRP A 193 2.30 -4.22 -3.67
C TRP A 193 3.73 -4.26 -3.10
N SER A 194 4.59 -5.12 -3.62
CA SER A 194 6.01 -5.18 -3.25
C SER A 194 6.88 -4.36 -4.21
N CYS A 195 8.03 -3.91 -3.72
CA CYS A 195 9.03 -3.23 -4.51
C CYS A 195 9.75 -4.18 -5.46
N ILE A 196 9.84 -3.81 -6.74
CA ILE A 196 10.52 -4.57 -7.79
C ILE A 196 11.53 -3.74 -8.58
N GLY A 197 11.78 -2.50 -8.17
CA GLY A 197 12.78 -1.65 -8.78
C GLY A 197 12.86 -0.29 -8.11
N LEU A 198 14.06 0.29 -8.08
CA LEU A 198 14.33 1.61 -7.50
C LEU A 198 14.02 2.74 -8.50
N LYS A 199 13.82 3.95 -7.98
CA LYS A 199 13.69 5.18 -8.79
C LYS A 199 14.96 5.38 -9.63
N GLN A 200 14.80 5.63 -10.92
CA GLN A 200 15.90 6.06 -11.78
C GLN A 200 16.21 7.52 -11.44
N GLY A 201 17.49 7.82 -11.17
CA GLY A 201 17.99 9.16 -10.87
C GLY A 201 18.08 10.04 -12.11
#